data_AF-A0ABD4B8T6-F1
#
_entry.id   AF-A0ABD4B8T6-F1
#
_cell.length_a   1.000
_cell.length_b   1.000
_cell.length_c   1.000
_cell.angle_alpha   90.00
_cell.angle_beta   90.00
_cell.angle_gamma   90.00
#
_symmetry.space_group_name_H-M   'P 1'
#
loop_
_entity.id
_entity.type
_entity.pdbx_description
1 polymer ?
#
loop_
_entity_poly.entity_id
_entity_poly.type
_entity_poly.pdbx_seq_one_letter_code
_entity_poly.pdbx_strand_id
1 'polypeptide(L)'
;MRDAKHFIDVFLPLLFWLTPIVWVTSALPEGVASIAAHNPVALYFDSFSSILHAGVVPDTRDLLLCVLMGAASLLIGLLIFRKVDDVVEYL
;
A
#
# COMPACT_ATOMS: atom_id res chain seq x y z
N MET A 1 -6.68 21.42 -4.49
CA MET A 1 -6.37 20.54 -3.33
C MET A 1 -7.61 20.06 -2.54
N ARG A 2 -8.77 20.75 -2.59
CA ARG A 2 -9.96 20.38 -1.81
C ARG A 2 -10.57 19.01 -2.19
N ASP A 3 -10.62 18.69 -3.47
CA ASP A 3 -11.25 17.44 -3.94
C ASP A 3 -10.37 16.21 -3.71
N ALA A 4 -9.05 16.37 -3.82
CA ALA A 4 -8.09 15.33 -3.44
C ALA A 4 -8.20 14.97 -1.96
N LYS A 5 -8.38 15.98 -1.09
CA LYS A 5 -8.57 15.75 0.35
C LYS A 5 -9.85 14.96 0.64
N HIS A 6 -10.97 15.38 0.06
CA HIS A 6 -12.24 14.67 0.22
C HIS A 6 -12.19 13.24 -0.32
N PHE A 7 -11.48 13.01 -1.42
CA PHE A 7 -11.26 11.67 -1.94
C PHE A 7 -10.48 10.79 -0.95
N ILE A 8 -9.35 11.28 -0.43
CA ILE A 8 -8.53 10.54 0.54
C ILE A 8 -9.30 10.25 1.84
N ASP A 9 -10.11 11.20 2.32
CA ASP A 9 -10.91 11.06 3.54
C ASP A 9 -11.91 9.87 3.45
N VAL A 10 -12.41 9.56 2.25
CA VAL A 10 -13.34 8.42 2.03
C VAL A 10 -12.59 7.16 1.60
N PHE A 11 -11.55 7.32 0.78
CA PHE A 11 -10.81 6.21 0.20
C PHE A 11 -9.90 5.50 1.21
N LEU A 12 -9.29 6.24 2.14
CA LEU A 12 -8.37 5.66 3.13
C LEU A 12 -9.09 4.70 4.11
N PRO A 13 -10.27 5.05 4.68
CA PRO A 13 -11.06 4.09 5.46
C PRO A 13 -11.48 2.88 4.63
N LEU A 14 -11.88 3.06 3.37
CA LEU A 14 -12.22 1.94 2.50
C LEU A 14 -11.03 0.99 2.30
N LEU A 15 -9.84 1.55 2.07
CA LEU A 15 -8.60 0.81 1.89
C LEU A 15 -8.19 0.05 3.17
N PHE A 16 -8.48 0.59 4.35
CA PHE A 16 -8.27 -0.08 5.64
C PHE A 16 -9.10 -1.37 5.74
N TRP A 17 -10.38 -1.35 5.34
CA TRP A 17 -11.22 -2.55 5.35
C TRP A 17 -10.80 -3.55 4.25
N LEU A 18 -10.26 -3.04 3.14
CA LEU A 18 -9.80 -3.86 2.01
C LEU A 18 -8.41 -4.49 2.24
N THR A 19 -7.67 -4.05 3.27
CA THR A 19 -6.37 -4.61 3.64
C THR A 19 -6.55 -5.63 4.77
N PRO A 20 -5.71 -6.69 4.82
CA PRO A 20 -5.77 -7.72 5.86
C PRO A 20 -5.15 -7.20 7.17
N ILE A 21 -5.66 -6.08 7.69
CA ILE A 21 -5.25 -5.51 8.99
C ILE A 21 -6.03 -6.19 10.12
N VAL A 22 -7.33 -6.44 9.87
CA VAL A 22 -8.27 -6.98 10.87
C VAL A 22 -8.62 -8.45 10.59
N TRP A 23 -8.33 -8.95 9.38
CA TRP A 23 -8.65 -10.31 8.92
C TRP A 23 -7.37 -11.05 8.54
N VAL A 24 -7.29 -12.32 8.92
CA VAL A 24 -6.28 -13.23 8.37
C VAL A 24 -6.79 -13.72 7.02
N THR A 25 -5.96 -13.69 5.98
CA THR A 25 -6.32 -14.11 4.62
C THR A 25 -6.90 -15.53 4.55
N SER A 26 -6.54 -16.39 5.51
CA SER A 26 -7.06 -17.75 5.66
C SER A 26 -8.55 -17.85 6.04
N ALA A 27 -9.16 -16.76 6.52
CA ALA A 27 -10.56 -16.73 6.94
C ALA A 27 -11.53 -16.27 5.83
N LEU A 28 -11.01 -15.85 4.67
CA LEU A 28 -11.83 -15.29 3.59
C LEU A 28 -12.14 -16.33 2.49
N PRO A 29 -13.32 -16.22 1.82
CA PRO A 29 -13.61 -16.99 0.60
C PRO A 29 -12.56 -16.74 -0.48
N GLU A 30 -12.20 -17.76 -1.25
CA GLU A 30 -11.10 -17.73 -2.25
C GLU A 30 -11.15 -16.53 -3.21
N GLY A 31 -12.35 -16.13 -3.64
CA GLY A 31 -12.53 -14.98 -4.53
C GLY A 31 -12.11 -13.64 -3.91
N VAL A 32 -12.40 -13.44 -2.62
CA VAL A 32 -12.05 -12.20 -1.91
C VAL A 32 -10.58 -12.24 -1.46
N ALA A 33 -10.08 -13.42 -1.08
CA ALA A 33 -8.67 -13.62 -0.77
C ALA A 33 -7.75 -13.32 -1.97
N SER A 34 -8.15 -13.72 -3.18
CA SER A 34 -7.38 -13.41 -4.40
C SER A 34 -7.36 -11.91 -4.73
N ILE A 35 -8.47 -11.20 -4.50
CA ILE A 35 -8.53 -9.74 -4.69
C ILE A 35 -7.66 -9.03 -3.66
N ALA A 36 -7.71 -9.47 -2.40
CA ALA A 36 -6.87 -8.94 -1.33
C ALA A 36 -5.38 -9.22 -1.57
N ALA A 37 -5.03 -10.39 -2.11
CA ALA A 37 -3.65 -10.76 -2.45
C ALA A 37 -3.05 -9.90 -3.58
N HIS A 38 -3.89 -9.35 -4.47
CA HIS A 38 -3.44 -8.41 -5.50
C HIS A 38 -3.25 -6.97 -4.98
N ASN A 39 -3.59 -6.70 -3.72
CA ASN A 39 -3.39 -5.38 -3.15
C ASN A 39 -1.90 -5.17 -2.84
N PRO A 40 -1.23 -4.18 -3.46
CA PRO A 40 0.18 -3.90 -3.22
C PRO A 40 0.50 -3.61 -1.74
N VAL A 41 -0.46 -3.08 -0.99
CA VAL A 41 -0.27 -2.77 0.43
C VAL A 41 -0.42 -4.00 1.33
N ALA A 42 -1.09 -5.06 0.85
CA ALA A 42 -1.30 -6.27 1.64
C ALA A 42 0.01 -7.00 1.98
N LEU A 43 1.00 -6.96 1.09
CA LEU A 43 2.31 -7.58 1.32
C LEU A 43 3.03 -7.00 2.54
N TYR A 44 2.91 -5.69 2.77
CA TYR A 44 3.47 -5.04 3.95
C TYR A 44 2.79 -5.54 5.22
N PHE A 45 1.46 -5.53 5.25
CA PHE A 45 0.69 -5.95 6.43
C PHE A 45 0.86 -7.43 6.76
N ASP A 46 0.95 -8.29 5.74
CA ASP A 46 1.20 -9.72 5.95
C ASP A 46 2.61 -9.96 6.51
N SER A 47 3.61 -9.23 6.00
CA SER A 47 4.96 -9.24 6.56
C SER A 47 4.97 -8.80 8.03
N PHE A 48 4.28 -7.71 8.38
CA PHE A 48 4.13 -7.26 9.77
C PHE A 48 3.41 -8.28 10.65
N SER A 49 2.32 -8.86 10.15
CA SER A 49 1.55 -9.89 10.86
C SER A 49 2.41 -11.12 11.14
N SER A 50 3.22 -11.58 10.17
CA SER A 50 4.12 -12.73 10.34
C SER A 50 5.16 -12.49 11.46
N ILE A 51 5.71 -11.28 11.54
CA ILE A 51 6.67 -10.91 12.59
C ILE A 51 6.00 -10.87 13.95
N LEU A 52 4.82 -10.23 14.03
CA LEU A 52 4.14 -9.96 15.30
C LEU A 52 3.41 -11.19 15.87
N HIS A 53 2.77 -12.00 15.01
CA HIS A 53 1.97 -13.15 15.41
C HIS A 53 2.75 -14.46 15.37
N ALA A 54 3.53 -14.71 14.31
CA ALA A 54 4.25 -15.97 14.14
C ALA A 54 5.69 -15.90 14.68
N GLY A 55 6.24 -14.70 14.91
CA GLY A 55 7.63 -14.52 15.32
C GLY A 55 8.63 -14.98 14.26
N VAL A 56 8.18 -15.17 13.02
CA VAL A 56 8.99 -15.64 11.90
C VAL A 56 9.42 -14.42 11.08
N VAL A 57 10.67 -14.43 10.63
CA VAL A 57 11.17 -13.39 9.73
C VAL A 57 10.47 -13.58 8.38
N PRO A 58 9.82 -12.54 7.81
CA PRO A 58 9.15 -12.63 6.54
C PRO A 58 10.16 -12.97 5.43
N ASP A 59 9.67 -13.59 4.36
CA ASP A 59 10.52 -14.04 3.26
C ASP A 59 11.34 -12.85 2.72
N THR A 60 12.61 -13.09 2.43
CA THR A 60 13.51 -12.06 1.89
C THR A 60 13.00 -11.53 0.55
N ARG A 61 12.27 -12.35 -0.23
CA ARG A 61 11.61 -11.96 -1.47
C ARG A 61 10.52 -10.92 -1.23
N ASP A 62 9.71 -11.09 -0.20
CA ASP A 62 8.60 -10.19 0.12
C ASP A 62 9.14 -8.85 0.65
N LEU A 63 10.20 -8.90 1.45
CA LEU A 63 10.97 -7.72 1.85
C LEU A 63 11.53 -6.94 0.65
N LEU A 64 12.10 -7.63 -0.34
CA LEU A 64 12.63 -6.99 -1.54
C LEU A 64 11.52 -6.32 -2.36
N LEU A 65 10.37 -6.97 -2.51
CA LEU A 65 9.20 -6.40 -3.17
C LEU A 65 8.69 -5.15 -2.44
N CYS A 66 8.60 -5.20 -1.11
CA CYS A 66 8.26 -4.05 -0.28
C CYS A 66 9.23 -2.87 -0.48
N VAL A 67 10.54 -3.12 -0.60
CA VAL A 67 11.52 -2.06 -0.87
C VAL A 67 11.33 -1.47 -2.28
N LEU A 68 11.17 -2.33 -3.29
CA LEU A 68 10.95 -1.90 -4.67
C LEU A 68 9.69 -1.05 -4.82
N MET A 69 8.61 -1.43 -4.15
CA MET A 69 7.35 -0.69 -4.17
C MET A 69 7.47 0.66 -3.46
N GLY A 70 8.19 0.71 -2.34
CA GLY A 70 8.51 1.97 -1.66
C GLY A 70 9.34 2.90 -2.53
N ALA A 71 10.38 2.37 -3.19
CA ALA A 71 11.22 3.12 -4.12
C ALA A 71 10.43 3.63 -5.34
N ALA A 72 9.55 2.80 -5.90
CA ALA A 72 8.68 3.19 -7.01
C ALA A 72 7.71 4.31 -6.59
N SER A 73 7.08 4.19 -5.42
CA SER A 73 6.19 5.23 -4.87
C SER A 73 6.94 6.56 -4.67
N LEU A 74 8.17 6.50 -4.13
CA LEU A 74 9.01 7.67 -3.95
C LEU A 74 9.37 8.32 -5.29
N LEU A 75 9.79 7.53 -6.28
CA LEU A 75 10.11 8.03 -7.62
C LEU A 75 8.89 8.68 -8.29
N ILE A 76 7.72 8.05 -8.22
CA ILE A 76 6.48 8.62 -8.76
C ILE A 76 6.15 9.95 -8.08
N GLY A 77 6.20 9.98 -6.74
CA GLY A 77 5.98 11.21 -5.97
C GLY A 77 6.95 12.33 -6.37
N LEU A 78 8.22 11.98 -6.57
CA LEU A 78 9.26 12.94 -6.93
C LEU A 78 9.12 13.45 -8.37
N LEU A 79 8.72 12.60 -9.31
CA LEU A 79 8.42 13.00 -10.70
C LEU A 79 7.20 13.91 -10.77
N ILE A 80 6.12 13.59 -10.05
CA ILE A 80 4.93 14.43 -9.98
C ILE A 80 5.27 15.78 -9.34
N PHE A 81 6.02 15.77 -8.23
CA PHE A 81 6.45 16.98 -7.54
C PHE A 81 7.25 17.90 -8.47
N ARG A 82 8.28 17.36 -9.14
CA ARG A 82 9.08 18.13 -10.11
C ARG A 82 8.22 18.72 -11.22
N LYS A 83 7.29 17.96 -11.76
CA LYS A 83 6.40 18.44 -12.83
C LYS A 83 5.47 19.57 -12.36
N VAL A 84 5.07 19.57 -11.09
CA VAL A 84 4.27 20.66 -10.51
C VAL A 84 5.14 21.88 -10.23
N ASP A 85 6.36 21.70 -9.72
CA ASP A 85 7.31 22.78 -9.45
C ASP A 85 7.68 23.54 -10.74
N ASP A 86 8.01 22.79 -11.81
CA ASP A 86 8.25 23.36 -13.14
C ASP A 86 7.07 24.23 -13.58
N VAL A 87 5.83 23.73 -13.46
CA VAL A 87 4.62 24.47 -13.86
C VAL A 87 4.41 25.77 -13.06
N VAL A 88 4.86 25.82 -11.80
CA VAL A 88 4.74 27.01 -10.95
C VAL A 88 5.81 28.06 -11.29
N GLU A 89 7.00 27.65 -11.74
CA GLU A 89 8.08 28.57 -12.09
C GLU A 89 7.85 29.34 -13.42
N TYR A 90 6.97 28.84 -14.30
CA TYR A 90 6.56 29.52 -15.53
C TYR A 90 5.40 30.54 -15.35
N LEU A 91 4.88 30.71 -14.12
CA LEU A 91 3.76 31.61 -13.78
C LEU A 91 4.25 32.86 -13.06
#